data_AF-A0A2V6JLK7-F1
#
_entry.id   AF-A0A2V6JLK7-F1
#
_cell.length_a   1.000
_cell.length_b   1.000
_cell.length_c   1.000
_cell.angle_alpha   90.00
_cell.angle_beta   90.00
_cell.angle_gamma   90.00
#
_symmetry.space_group_name_H-M   'P 1'
#
loop_
_entity.id
_entity.type
_entity.pdbx_description
1 polymer ?
#
loop_
_entity_poly.entity_id
_entity_poly.type
_entity_poly.pdbx_seq_one_letter_code
_entity_poly.pdbx_strand_id
1 'polypeptide(L)'
;MKLTPQFRINRQRPDQSFWQLYQSHRAFLRKNNVQIDAIDSLDEEQIEKEIERDLREQIAHNILKGVLKQTPEGDVKYSWRGMIYLWCQFLLDLVRL
;
A
#
# COMPACT_ATOMS: atom_id res chain seq x y z
N MET A 1 0.69 7.97 -0.13
CA MET A 1 -0.79 7.96 -0.04
C MET A 1 -1.20 7.47 1.34
N LYS A 2 -2.40 7.82 1.82
CA LYS A 2 -2.94 7.26 3.06
C LYS A 2 -3.36 5.82 2.81
N LEU A 3 -2.91 4.92 3.67
CA LEU A 3 -3.27 3.51 3.60
C LEU A 3 -4.71 3.34 4.03
N THR A 4 -5.44 2.48 3.31
CA THR A 4 -6.73 2.00 3.77
C THR A 4 -6.53 1.22 5.08
N PRO A 5 -7.48 1.26 6.03
CA PRO A 5 -7.30 0.67 7.37
C PRO A 5 -7.01 -0.83 7.37
N GLN A 6 -7.37 -1.52 6.29
CA GLN A 6 -7.19 -2.96 6.12
C GLN A 6 -5.76 -3.33 5.70
N PHE A 7 -4.99 -2.38 5.14
CA PHE A 7 -3.64 -2.64 4.67
C PHE A 7 -2.63 -2.63 5.81
N ARG A 8 -1.81 -3.68 5.87
CA ARG A 8 -0.62 -3.74 6.74
C ARG A 8 0.63 -3.85 5.87
N ILE A 9 1.56 -2.91 6.06
CA ILE A 9 2.79 -2.86 5.26
C ILE A 9 3.95 -3.49 6.03
N ASN A 10 4.68 -4.38 5.35
CA ASN A 10 5.98 -4.86 5.79
C ASN A 10 7.12 -4.08 5.11
N ARG A 11 7.45 -2.88 5.61
CA ARG A 11 8.48 -2.03 4.98
C ARG A 11 9.89 -2.58 5.29
N GLN A 12 10.65 -2.94 4.26
CA GLN A 12 12.02 -3.43 4.39
C GLN A 12 13.03 -2.41 3.85
N ARG A 13 14.27 -2.49 4.36
CA ARG A 13 15.37 -1.66 3.85
C ARG A 13 15.83 -2.18 2.47
N PRO A 14 16.31 -1.30 1.58
CA PRO A 14 16.69 -1.69 0.22
C PRO A 14 17.99 -2.50 0.15
N ASP A 15 18.81 -2.51 1.19
CA ASP A 15 20.09 -3.21 1.29
C ASP A 15 19.98 -4.68 1.73
N GLN A 16 18.76 -5.22 1.83
CA GLN A 16 18.56 -6.61 2.25
C GLN A 16 18.74 -7.60 1.12
N SER A 17 19.38 -8.73 1.45
CA SER A 17 19.38 -9.91 0.59
C SER A 17 17.97 -10.49 0.44
N PHE A 18 17.74 -11.22 -0.65
CA PHE A 18 16.49 -11.94 -0.87
C PHE A 18 16.12 -12.86 0.31
N TRP A 19 17.11 -13.52 0.91
CA TRP A 19 16.88 -14.44 2.02
C TRP A 19 16.38 -13.71 3.28
N GLN A 20 16.94 -12.53 3.58
CA GLN A 20 16.47 -11.67 4.66
C GLN A 20 15.05 -11.16 4.41
N LEU A 21 14.75 -10.77 3.17
CA LEU A 21 13.41 -10.36 2.75
C LEU A 21 12.39 -11.50 2.96
N TYR A 22 12.75 -12.73 2.57
CA TYR A 22 11.90 -13.90 2.74
C TYR A 22 11.62 -14.22 4.21
N GLN A 23 12.64 -14.21 5.08
CA GLN A 23 12.44 -14.42 6.52
C GLN A 23 11.60 -13.33 7.15
N SER A 24 11.85 -12.07 6.78
CA SER A 24 11.06 -10.93 7.24
C SER A 24 9.59 -11.07 6.84
N HIS A 25 9.32 -11.50 5.61
CA HIS A 25 7.96 -11.79 5.14
C HIS A 25 7.29 -12.89 5.99
N ARG A 26 7.95 -14.02 6.22
CA ARG A 26 7.41 -15.11 7.06
C ARG A 26 7.13 -14.64 8.50
N ALA A 27 8.05 -13.88 9.08
CA ALA A 27 7.87 -13.30 10.42
C ALA A 27 6.69 -12.32 10.46
N PHE A 28 6.52 -11.52 9.41
CA PHE A 28 5.40 -10.58 9.27
C PHE A 28 4.06 -11.33 9.19
N LEU A 29 3.95 -12.36 8.37
CA LEU A 29 2.73 -13.18 8.29
C LEU A 29 2.36 -13.77 9.66
N ARG A 30 3.35 -14.37 10.35
CA ARG A 30 3.14 -14.94 11.69
C ARG A 30 2.69 -13.90 12.71
N LYS A 31 3.32 -12.72 12.72
CA LYS A 31 2.94 -11.62 13.63
C LYS A 31 1.51 -11.12 13.40
N ASN A 32 1.01 -11.23 12.17
CA ASN A 32 -0.32 -10.81 11.79
C ASN A 32 -1.36 -11.95 11.80
N ASN A 33 -1.01 -13.11 12.37
CA ASN A 33 -1.87 -14.31 12.45
C ASN A 33 -2.41 -14.78 11.09
N VAL A 34 -1.62 -14.61 10.01
CA VAL A 34 -1.98 -15.12 8.70
C VAL A 34 -1.61 -16.60 8.64
N GLN A 35 -2.63 -17.47 8.53
CA GLN A 35 -2.43 -18.89 8.28
C GLN A 35 -2.19 -19.12 6.79
N ILE A 36 -1.03 -19.64 6.45
CA ILE A 36 -0.60 -19.80 5.05
C ILE A 36 -1.47 -20.85 4.34
N ASP A 37 -1.92 -21.87 5.08
CA ASP A 37 -2.80 -22.92 4.57
C ASP A 37 -4.24 -22.43 4.31
N ALA A 38 -4.57 -21.21 4.75
CA ALA A 38 -5.83 -20.53 4.49
C ALA A 38 -5.70 -19.47 3.37
N ILE A 39 -4.53 -19.38 2.72
CA ILE A 39 -4.35 -18.50 1.55
C ILE A 39 -4.84 -19.26 0.33
N ASP A 40 -5.95 -18.80 -0.24
CA ASP A 40 -6.48 -19.36 -1.48
C ASP A 40 -5.44 -19.27 -2.59
N SER A 41 -5.29 -20.36 -3.35
CA SER A 41 -4.55 -20.33 -4.60
C SER A 41 -5.38 -19.57 -5.63
N LEU A 42 -5.16 -18.27 -5.72
CA LEU A 42 -5.76 -17.44 -6.76
C LEU A 42 -5.08 -17.77 -8.10
N ASP A 43 -5.89 -17.92 -9.15
CA ASP A 43 -5.37 -17.94 -10.51
C ASP A 43 -4.90 -16.53 -10.93
N GLU A 44 -4.12 -16.45 -12.00
CA GLU A 44 -3.53 -15.18 -12.46
C GLU A 44 -4.58 -14.10 -12.76
N GLU A 45 -5.71 -14.47 -13.39
CA GLU A 45 -6.78 -13.53 -13.74
C GLU A 45 -7.52 -13.01 -12.48
N GLN A 46 -7.67 -13.86 -11.47
CA GLN A 46 -8.24 -13.47 -10.18
C GLN A 46 -7.30 -12.52 -9.44
N ILE A 47 -5.99 -12.81 -9.43
CA ILE A 47 -4.99 -11.93 -8.83
C ILE A 47 -5.06 -10.53 -9.46
N GLU A 48 -5.15 -10.44 -10.79
CA GLU A 48 -5.26 -9.16 -11.48
C GLU A 48 -6.51 -8.37 -11.05
N LYS A 49 -7.68 -9.02 -11.04
CA LYS A 49 -8.95 -8.39 -10.65
C LYS A 49 -8.96 -7.92 -9.20
N GLU A 50 -8.40 -8.72 -8.30
CA GLU A 50 -8.31 -8.39 -6.88
C GLU A 50 -7.37 -7.19 -6.66
N ILE A 51 -6.20 -7.17 -7.32
CA ILE A 51 -5.28 -6.02 -7.28
C ILE A 51 -5.93 -4.76 -7.84
N GLU A 52 -6.64 -4.86 -8.96
CA GLU A 52 -7.32 -3.72 -9.56
C GLU A 52 -8.40 -3.15 -8.62
N ARG A 53 -9.21 -4.04 -8.01
CA ARG A 53 -10.22 -3.64 -7.03
C ARG A 53 -9.58 -2.92 -5.84
N ASP A 54 -8.52 -3.49 -5.27
CA ASP A 54 -7.80 -2.91 -4.14
C ASP A 54 -7.22 -1.53 -4.46
N LEU A 55 -6.68 -1.36 -5.68
CA LEU A 55 -6.19 -0.06 -6.16
C LEU A 55 -7.32 0.97 -6.28
N ARG A 56 -8.48 0.57 -6.82
CA ARG A 56 -9.66 1.44 -6.93
C ARG A 56 -10.16 1.87 -5.56
N GLU A 57 -10.20 0.95 -4.59
CA GLU A 57 -10.58 1.25 -3.21
C GLU A 57 -9.60 2.21 -2.53
N GLN A 58 -8.29 2.03 -2.73
CA GLN A 58 -7.27 2.94 -2.22
C GLN A 58 -7.41 4.35 -2.79
N ILE A 59 -7.68 4.48 -4.08
CA ILE A 59 -7.92 5.77 -4.73
C ILE A 59 -9.17 6.43 -4.14
N ALA A 60 -10.29 5.70 -4.07
CA ALA A 60 -11.54 6.21 -3.51
C ALA A 60 -11.37 6.68 -2.05
N HIS A 61 -10.65 5.89 -1.23
CA HIS A 61 -10.32 6.27 0.14
C HIS A 61 -9.50 7.56 0.22
N ASN A 62 -8.49 7.71 -0.64
CA ASN A 62 -7.64 8.90 -0.63
C ASN A 62 -8.35 10.15 -1.16
N ILE A 63 -9.32 9.99 -2.06
CA ILE A 63 -10.24 11.06 -2.47
C ILE A 63 -11.09 11.48 -1.27
N LEU A 64 -11.73 10.54 -0.57
CA LEU A 64 -12.53 10.80 0.62
C LEU A 64 -11.72 11.51 1.71
N LYS A 65 -10.46 11.11 1.93
CA LYS A 65 -9.55 11.74 2.89
C LYS A 65 -8.98 13.08 2.41
N GLY A 66 -9.35 13.54 1.22
CA GLY A 66 -8.93 14.80 0.62
C GLY A 66 -7.46 14.84 0.24
N VAL A 67 -6.80 13.69 0.11
CA VAL A 67 -5.41 13.58 -0.40
C VAL A 67 -5.42 13.70 -1.93
N LEU A 68 -6.40 13.08 -2.56
CA LEU A 68 -6.62 13.10 -3.99
C LEU A 68 -7.89 13.89 -4.34
N LYS A 69 -7.99 14.37 -5.59
CA LYS A 69 -9.15 15.03 -6.17
C LYS A 69 -9.37 14.48 -7.58
N GLN A 70 -10.61 14.16 -7.93
CA GLN A 70 -10.96 13.79 -9.29
C GLN A 70 -10.92 15.01 -10.22
N THR A 71 -10.47 14.81 -11.45
CA THR A 71 -10.58 15.78 -12.52
C THR A 71 -11.89 15.56 -13.28
N PRO A 72 -12.38 16.58 -14.01
CA PRO A 72 -13.53 16.43 -14.90
C PRO A 72 -13.33 15.36 -15.99
N GLU A 73 -12.08 15.05 -16.32
CA GLU A 73 -11.68 14.08 -17.37
C GLU A 73 -11.66 12.62 -16.86
N GLY A 74 -11.91 12.40 -15.57
CA GLY A 74 -11.89 11.06 -14.95
C GLY A 74 -10.55 10.66 -14.34
N ASP A 75 -9.51 11.49 -14.52
CA ASP A 75 -8.21 11.30 -13.88
C ASP A 75 -8.22 11.72 -12.40
N VAL A 76 -7.15 11.38 -11.70
CA VAL A 76 -6.97 11.74 -10.29
C VAL A 76 -5.69 12.56 -10.12
N LYS A 77 -5.81 13.70 -9.43
CA LYS A 77 -4.67 14.59 -9.10
C LYS A 77 -4.56 14.75 -7.59
N TYR A 78 -3.37 15.08 -7.12
CA TYR A 78 -3.19 15.43 -5.71
C TYR A 78 -3.89 16.76 -5.40
N SER A 79 -4.57 16.81 -4.26
CA SER A 79 -5.06 18.07 -3.71
C SER A 79 -3.90 18.85 -3.09
N TRP A 80 -4.07 20.15 -2.84
CA TRP A 80 -3.07 20.93 -2.10
C TRP A 80 -2.78 20.34 -0.71
N ARG A 81 -3.80 19.83 -0.01
CA ARG A 81 -3.63 19.10 1.27
C ARG A 81 -2.85 17.81 1.07
N GLY A 82 -3.09 17.13 -0.05
CA GLY A 82 -2.33 15.95 -0.46
C GLY A 82 -0.86 16.28 -0.72
N MET A 83 -0.56 17.41 -1.37
CA MET A 83 0.81 17.86 -1.62
C MET A 83 1.58 18.13 -0.33
N ILE A 84 0.97 18.84 0.63
CA ILE A 84 1.58 19.05 1.96
C ILE A 84 1.82 17.72 2.67
N TYR A 85 0.81 16.84 2.65
CA TYR A 85 0.93 15.51 3.26
C TYR A 85 2.11 14.72 2.68
N LEU A 86 2.24 14.69 1.34
CA LEU A 86 3.34 14.01 0.67
C LEU A 86 4.69 14.63 1.01
N TRP A 87 4.78 15.96 1.08
CA TRP A 87 6.02 16.64 1.44
C TRP A 87 6.47 16.27 2.86
N CYS A 88 5.55 16.28 3.84
CA CYS A 88 5.87 15.82 5.19
C CYS A 88 6.24 14.33 5.22
N GLN A 89 5.54 13.48 4.45
CA GLN A 89 5.86 12.05 4.36
C GLN A 89 7.28 11.82 3.80
N PHE A 90 7.65 12.57 2.76
CA PHE A 90 8.99 12.54 2.18
C PHE A 90 10.07 12.93 3.21
N LEU A 91 9.86 13.99 3.97
CA LEU A 91 10.80 14.40 5.04
C LEU A 91 10.93 13.32 6.13
N LEU A 92 9.82 12.73 6.56
CA LEU A 92 9.85 11.64 7.55
C LEU A 92 10.59 10.42 7.01
N ASP A 93 10.43 10.10 5.74
CA ASP A 93 11.13 9.00 5.10
C ASP A 93 12.64 9.27 5.01
N LEU A 94 13.05 10.51 4.75
CA LEU A 94 14.46 10.91 4.74
C LEU A 94 15.11 10.75 6.13
N VAL A 95 14.42 11.08 7.22
CA VAL A 95 14.92 10.90 8.58
C VAL A 95 14.95 9.42 9.00
N ARG A 96 14.10 8.58 8.40
CA ARG A 96 14.00 7.14 8.71
C ARG A 96 14.97 6.27 7.91
N LEU A 97 15.74 6.83 6.98
CA LEU A 97 16.79 6.13 6.23
C LEU A 97 17.96 5.73 7.15
#